data_AF-A0AAD5BJT2-F1
#
_entry.id   AF-A0AAD5BJT2-F1
#
_cell.length_a   1.000
_cell.length_b   1.000
_cell.length_c   1.000
_cell.angle_alpha   90.00
_cell.angle_beta   90.00
_cell.angle_gamma   90.00
#
_symmetry.space_group_name_H-M   'P 1'
#
loop_
_entity.id
_entity.type
_entity.pdbx_description
1 polymer ?
#
loop_
_entity_poly.entity_id
_entity_poly.type
_entity_poly.pdbx_seq_one_letter_code
_entity_poly.pdbx_strand_id
1 'polypeptide(L)'
;MGTGTGTNSLKGKIPSTRRRFSLACLKPVLYHIASHSTHVRNKVAACAKHFVADGGTTHGIDENNTVSNEQDLLSIHMPPYYDSVIKGVSTVMASYSSLNGQRMHANGDLITGYLKGKLDFKGFVISDWEGIDRITSPPHSNYTYSVLASISAGIDMVMVPNNYIEFINDLTSLVKNKFIPMERIDDAVSRILRVKFTMGLFENPLADYSMVNEVGSQAHREIAREAVRKSLVLLKNGKTAVDPMLPLPKMSSKILVAGSHADNLGYQCGGWTIGWQGFSGNENTT
;
A
#
# COMPACT_ATOMS: atom_id res chain seq x y z
N MET A 1 -33.85 -32.79 4.65
CA MET A 1 -34.28 -31.52 5.27
C MET A 1 -33.35 -31.24 6.43
N GLY A 2 -32.54 -30.19 6.51
CA GLY A 2 -32.06 -29.22 5.54
C GLY A 2 -30.61 -28.88 5.90
N THR A 3 -29.81 -28.60 4.88
CA THR A 3 -28.43 -28.14 4.98
C THR A 3 -28.45 -26.61 5.11
N GLY A 4 -28.24 -26.10 6.32
CA GLY A 4 -28.09 -24.66 6.56
C GLY A 4 -26.68 -24.20 6.19
N THR A 5 -26.51 -23.67 4.99
CA THR A 5 -25.32 -22.95 4.55
C THR A 5 -25.27 -21.57 5.21
N GLY A 6 -24.56 -21.48 6.34
CA GLY A 6 -24.24 -20.23 7.01
C GLY A 6 -23.13 -19.45 6.29
N THR A 7 -23.37 -18.98 5.08
CA THR A 7 -22.47 -18.06 4.36
C THR A 7 -23.05 -16.65 4.34
N ASN A 8 -23.07 -15.95 5.47
CA ASN A 8 -23.36 -14.51 5.48
C ASN A 8 -22.95 -13.85 6.81
N SER A 9 -21.88 -13.04 6.81
CA SER A 9 -21.64 -11.90 7.74
C SER A 9 -20.28 -11.19 7.52
N LEU A 10 -19.26 -11.86 6.98
CA LEU A 10 -17.89 -11.29 6.95
C LEU A 10 -17.65 -10.25 5.85
N LYS A 11 -18.38 -10.31 4.72
CA LYS A 11 -18.20 -9.36 3.60
C LYS A 11 -18.50 -7.91 3.97
N GLY A 12 -19.43 -7.65 4.90
CA GLY A 12 -19.78 -6.28 5.32
C GLY A 12 -18.83 -5.66 6.35
N LYS A 13 -18.14 -6.46 7.16
CA LYS A 13 -17.26 -5.95 8.22
C LYS A 13 -15.89 -5.52 7.70
N ILE A 14 -15.33 -6.24 6.72
CA ILE A 14 -13.99 -6.01 6.19
C ILE A 14 -13.85 -4.62 5.52
N PRO A 15 -14.77 -4.16 4.66
CA PRO A 15 -14.70 -2.83 4.06
C PRO A 15 -14.78 -1.71 5.11
N SER A 16 -15.64 -1.86 6.12
CA SER A 16 -15.81 -0.88 7.19
C SER A 16 -14.56 -0.73 8.07
N THR A 17 -13.88 -1.84 8.36
CA THR A 17 -12.63 -1.85 9.11
C THR A 17 -11.50 -1.23 8.28
N ARG A 18 -11.36 -1.60 7.00
CA ARG A 18 -10.36 -1.02 6.10
C ARG A 18 -10.54 0.49 5.94
N ARG A 19 -11.78 0.98 5.81
CA ARG A 19 -12.08 2.42 5.83
C ARG A 19 -11.58 3.08 7.10
N ARG A 20 -11.96 2.56 8.29
CA ARG A 20 -11.51 3.13 9.58
C ARG A 20 -9.99 3.16 9.72
N PHE A 21 -9.29 2.12 9.25
CA PHE A 21 -7.83 2.07 9.27
C PHE A 21 -7.18 3.05 8.29
N SER A 22 -7.63 3.09 7.03
CA SER A 22 -7.16 4.11 6.06
C SER A 22 -7.35 5.51 6.64
N LEU A 23 -8.53 5.75 7.23
CA LEU A 23 -8.82 7.02 7.88
C LEU A 23 -7.86 7.34 9.05
N ALA A 24 -7.42 6.34 9.81
CA ALA A 24 -6.54 6.52 10.96
C ALA A 24 -5.06 6.68 10.56
N CYS A 25 -4.56 5.89 9.60
CA CYS A 25 -3.16 5.93 9.17
C CYS A 25 -2.80 7.20 8.41
N LEU A 26 -3.76 7.78 7.69
CA LEU A 26 -3.51 8.95 6.85
C LEU A 26 -3.48 10.28 7.63
N LYS A 27 -4.27 10.42 8.70
CA LYS A 27 -4.31 11.64 9.52
C LYS A 27 -2.96 12.06 10.15
N PRO A 28 -2.15 11.15 10.72
CA PRO A 28 -0.87 11.52 11.33
C PRO A 28 0.29 11.57 10.33
N VAL A 29 0.16 10.96 9.15
CA VAL A 29 1.25 10.81 8.18
C VAL A 29 1.23 11.91 7.13
N LEU A 30 0.05 12.40 6.74
CA LEU A 30 -0.09 13.28 5.58
C LEU A 30 0.08 14.77 5.86
N TYR A 31 0.73 15.40 4.89
CA TYR A 31 0.41 16.75 4.47
C TYR A 31 -0.93 16.72 3.72
N HIS A 32 -1.92 17.48 4.18
CA HIS A 32 -3.14 17.66 3.42
C HIS A 32 -2.80 18.57 2.24
N ILE A 33 -2.98 18.13 0.98
CA ILE A 33 -2.75 18.99 -0.20
C ILE A 33 -3.53 20.32 -0.11
N ALA A 34 -4.57 20.38 0.73
CA ALA A 34 -5.36 21.58 1.01
C ALA A 34 -4.90 22.43 2.23
N SER A 35 -3.96 21.99 3.06
CA SER A 35 -3.57 22.74 4.29
C SER A 35 -2.18 23.38 4.16
N HIS A 36 -2.13 24.70 4.17
CA HIS A 36 -0.92 25.54 4.22
C HIS A 36 -0.20 25.48 5.59
N SER A 37 -0.02 24.29 6.18
CA SER A 37 0.56 24.14 7.51
C SER A 37 2.09 24.32 7.49
N THR A 38 2.60 25.14 8.40
CA THR A 38 4.00 25.58 8.54
C THR A 38 4.93 24.56 9.23
N HIS A 39 4.49 23.31 9.44
CA HIS A 39 5.27 22.25 10.10
C HIS A 39 5.58 21.07 9.15
N VAL A 40 6.16 21.39 8.00
CA VAL A 40 6.33 20.46 6.87
C VAL A 40 7.40 19.38 7.12
N ARG A 41 8.39 19.65 7.98
CA ARG A 41 9.63 18.87 8.09
C ARG A 41 9.50 17.47 8.73
N ASN A 42 8.44 17.22 9.51
CA ASN A 42 8.32 16.00 10.34
C ASN A 42 7.22 15.05 9.83
N LYS A 43 6.87 15.13 8.55
CA LYS A 43 5.84 14.31 7.88
C LYS A 43 6.40 13.73 6.58
N VAL A 44 5.69 12.74 6.02
CA VAL A 44 6.10 12.07 4.78
C VAL A 44 4.94 12.02 3.79
N ALA A 45 5.25 12.01 2.49
CA ALA A 45 4.24 11.76 1.46
C ALA A 45 3.73 10.32 1.59
N ALA A 46 2.43 10.14 1.83
CA ALA A 46 1.83 8.81 1.94
C ALA A 46 1.40 8.26 0.57
N CYS A 47 1.37 6.93 0.47
CA CYS A 47 0.94 6.19 -0.72
C CYS A 47 -0.23 5.26 -0.39
N ALA A 48 -1.36 5.41 -1.07
CA ALA A 48 -2.43 4.41 -1.03
C ALA A 48 -2.14 3.33 -2.07
N LYS A 49 -2.12 2.06 -1.66
CA LYS A 49 -1.74 0.94 -2.53
C LYS A 49 -2.43 -0.39 -2.20
N HIS A 50 -2.59 -1.32 -3.15
CA HIS A 50 -2.29 -1.16 -4.59
C HIS A 50 -3.60 -1.00 -5.40
N PHE A 51 -3.66 0.04 -6.22
CA PHE A 51 -4.86 0.49 -6.93
C PHE A 51 -5.11 -0.38 -8.17
N VAL A 52 -6.20 -1.14 -8.27
CA VAL A 52 -7.21 -1.41 -7.24
C VAL A 52 -7.53 -2.91 -7.26
N ALA A 53 -8.11 -3.37 -6.17
CA ALA A 53 -8.59 -4.74 -6.01
C ALA A 53 -7.48 -5.81 -6.00
N ASP A 54 -6.28 -5.42 -5.57
CA ASP A 54 -5.15 -6.31 -5.28
C ASP A 54 -5.54 -7.46 -4.33
N GLY A 55 -6.29 -7.20 -3.28
CA GLY A 55 -6.77 -8.22 -2.34
C GLY A 55 -7.93 -9.09 -2.83
N GLY A 56 -8.35 -8.96 -4.10
CA GLY A 56 -9.48 -9.68 -4.70
C GLY A 56 -9.10 -10.77 -5.70
N THR A 57 -7.81 -11.08 -5.84
CA THR A 57 -7.32 -11.99 -6.87
C THR A 57 -7.88 -13.40 -6.73
N THR A 58 -8.07 -14.05 -7.88
CA THR A 58 -8.60 -15.41 -7.95
C THR A 58 -7.72 -16.36 -7.13
N HIS A 59 -8.34 -17.10 -6.21
CA HIS A 59 -7.68 -17.98 -5.23
C HIS A 59 -6.64 -17.31 -4.30
N GLY A 60 -6.60 -15.98 -4.22
CA GLY A 60 -5.60 -15.26 -3.44
C GLY A 60 -4.18 -15.38 -4.01
N ILE A 61 -4.04 -15.73 -5.29
CA ILE A 61 -2.75 -15.77 -5.97
C ILE A 61 -2.29 -14.33 -6.21
N ASP A 62 -1.09 -14.00 -5.76
CA ASP A 62 -0.53 -12.66 -5.92
C ASP A 62 -0.46 -12.25 -7.41
N GLU A 63 -0.66 -10.96 -7.69
CA GLU A 63 -0.59 -10.34 -9.02
C GLU A 63 -1.56 -10.88 -10.10
N ASN A 64 -2.45 -11.80 -9.73
CA ASN A 64 -3.34 -12.48 -10.65
C ASN A 64 -4.55 -11.59 -11.05
N ASN A 65 -5.51 -12.19 -11.75
CA ASN A 65 -6.76 -11.56 -12.14
C ASN A 65 -7.76 -11.54 -10.98
N THR A 66 -8.27 -10.35 -10.69
CA THR A 66 -9.46 -10.13 -9.88
C THR A 66 -10.69 -10.13 -10.80
N VAL A 67 -11.62 -11.04 -10.57
CA VAL A 67 -12.90 -11.10 -11.29
C VAL A 67 -13.98 -10.45 -10.43
N SER A 68 -14.50 -9.30 -10.87
CA SER A 68 -15.43 -8.50 -10.08
C SER A 68 -16.39 -7.72 -10.97
N ASN A 69 -17.66 -7.66 -10.59
CA ASN A 69 -18.60 -6.72 -11.21
C ASN A 69 -18.40 -5.31 -10.62
N GLU A 70 -18.97 -4.29 -11.25
CA GLU A 70 -18.81 -2.89 -10.81
C GLU A 70 -19.31 -2.67 -9.37
N GLN A 71 -20.43 -3.29 -9.00
CA GLN A 71 -21.01 -3.16 -7.66
C GLN A 71 -20.04 -3.66 -6.57
N ASP A 72 -19.43 -4.82 -6.77
CA ASP A 72 -18.47 -5.41 -5.84
C ASP A 72 -17.17 -4.60 -5.83
N LEU A 73 -16.68 -4.15 -6.99
CA LEU A 73 -15.52 -3.28 -7.08
C LEU A 73 -15.71 -2.01 -6.25
N LEU A 74 -16.84 -1.32 -6.43
CA LEU A 74 -17.15 -0.05 -5.77
C LEU A 74 -17.50 -0.20 -4.29
N SER A 75 -18.08 -1.33 -3.89
CA SER A 75 -18.48 -1.56 -2.49
C SER A 75 -17.38 -2.17 -1.62
N ILE A 76 -16.45 -2.93 -2.21
CA ILE A 76 -15.41 -3.68 -1.46
C ILE A 76 -14.03 -3.03 -1.64
N HIS A 77 -13.60 -2.81 -2.89
CA HIS A 77 -12.20 -2.52 -3.20
C HIS A 77 -11.89 -1.03 -3.34
N MET A 78 -12.83 -0.26 -3.89
CA MET A 78 -12.69 1.18 -4.12
C MET A 78 -12.80 2.07 -2.86
N PRO A 79 -13.60 1.72 -1.82
CA PRO A 79 -13.87 2.68 -0.75
C PRO A 79 -12.66 3.26 -0.01
N PRO A 80 -11.60 2.48 0.30
CA PRO A 80 -10.42 3.04 0.95
C PRO A 80 -9.72 4.11 0.10
N TYR A 81 -9.82 4.06 -1.23
CA TYR A 81 -9.23 5.07 -2.12
C TYR A 81 -10.01 6.38 -2.09
N TYR A 82 -11.34 6.33 -2.09
CA TYR A 82 -12.16 7.53 -1.86
C TYR A 82 -11.74 8.21 -0.55
N ASP A 83 -11.69 7.46 0.56
CA ASP A 83 -11.30 7.97 1.88
C ASP A 83 -9.86 8.53 1.89
N SER A 84 -8.96 7.95 1.09
CA SER A 84 -7.57 8.40 0.99
C SER A 84 -7.44 9.69 0.19
N VAL A 85 -8.17 9.80 -0.93
CA VAL A 85 -8.15 10.98 -1.81
C VAL A 85 -8.75 12.19 -1.11
N ILE A 86 -9.90 12.04 -0.44
CA ILE A 86 -10.48 13.15 0.35
C ILE A 86 -9.59 13.59 1.51
N LYS A 87 -8.67 12.72 1.95
CA LYS A 87 -7.65 13.02 2.97
C LYS A 87 -6.37 13.62 2.41
N GLY A 88 -6.31 13.82 1.10
CA GLY A 88 -5.16 14.42 0.44
C GLY A 88 -3.96 13.49 0.37
N VAL A 89 -4.17 12.17 0.23
CA VAL A 89 -3.07 11.24 -0.04
C VAL A 89 -2.20 11.76 -1.18
N SER A 90 -0.88 11.72 -1.01
CA SER A 90 0.04 12.35 -1.97
C SER A 90 0.24 11.49 -3.21
N THR A 91 0.25 10.17 -3.05
CA THR A 91 0.49 9.22 -4.14
C THR A 91 -0.46 8.04 -4.10
N VAL A 92 -0.68 7.43 -5.26
CA VAL A 92 -1.39 6.16 -5.40
C VAL A 92 -0.53 5.22 -6.24
N MET A 93 -0.30 4.01 -5.76
CA MET A 93 0.47 3.00 -6.50
C MET A 93 -0.46 2.03 -7.21
N ALA A 94 -0.27 1.82 -8.51
CA ALA A 94 -1.06 0.86 -9.29
C ALA A 94 -0.66 -0.59 -8.97
N SER A 95 -1.65 -1.49 -8.91
CA SER A 95 -1.48 -2.92 -8.63
C SER A 95 -0.92 -3.68 -9.83
N TYR A 96 -0.12 -4.73 -9.60
CA TYR A 96 0.22 -5.72 -10.64
C TYR A 96 -0.99 -6.47 -11.20
N SER A 97 -2.03 -6.61 -10.37
CA SER A 97 -3.20 -7.42 -10.67
C SER A 97 -3.90 -6.96 -11.95
N SER A 98 -4.66 -7.89 -12.52
CA SER A 98 -5.65 -7.53 -13.55
C SER A 98 -7.02 -7.38 -12.91
N LEU A 99 -7.89 -6.57 -13.52
CA LEU A 99 -9.31 -6.55 -13.22
C LEU A 99 -10.06 -7.01 -14.47
N ASN A 100 -10.79 -8.13 -14.35
CA ASN A 100 -11.52 -8.74 -15.46
C ASN A 100 -10.65 -8.93 -16.73
N GLY A 101 -9.38 -9.29 -16.54
CA GLY A 101 -8.40 -9.52 -17.61
C GLY A 101 -7.61 -8.27 -18.04
N GLN A 102 -8.00 -7.06 -17.64
CA GLN A 102 -7.27 -5.84 -17.96
C GLN A 102 -6.19 -5.55 -16.90
N ARG A 103 -4.93 -5.44 -17.31
CA ARG A 103 -3.82 -5.05 -16.44
C ARG A 103 -4.05 -3.66 -15.84
N MET A 104 -3.93 -3.52 -14.52
CA MET A 104 -4.18 -2.24 -13.84
C MET A 104 -3.21 -1.15 -14.29
N HIS A 105 -1.93 -1.47 -14.52
CA HIS A 105 -0.95 -0.52 -15.08
C HIS A 105 -1.32 0.02 -16.47
N ALA A 106 -2.21 -0.64 -17.21
CA ALA A 106 -2.70 -0.23 -18.52
C ALA A 106 -4.20 0.14 -18.51
N ASN A 107 -4.82 0.32 -17.34
CA ASN A 107 -6.25 0.56 -17.21
C ASN A 107 -6.55 2.06 -17.12
N GLY A 108 -6.68 2.71 -18.28
CA GLY A 108 -6.98 4.14 -18.38
C GLY A 108 -8.34 4.54 -17.81
N ASP A 109 -9.34 3.67 -17.91
CA ASP A 109 -10.69 3.93 -17.40
C ASP A 109 -10.68 4.08 -15.88
N LEU A 110 -9.90 3.25 -15.17
CA LEU A 110 -9.79 3.33 -13.72
C LEU A 110 -8.76 4.36 -13.25
N ILE A 111 -7.59 4.43 -13.88
CA ILE A 111 -6.54 5.38 -13.44
C ILE A 111 -6.93 6.81 -13.81
N THR A 112 -7.23 7.05 -15.08
CA THR A 112 -7.56 8.41 -15.55
C THR A 112 -9.04 8.70 -15.35
N GLY A 113 -9.94 7.83 -15.81
CA GLY A 113 -11.38 8.07 -15.74
C GLY A 113 -11.93 8.11 -14.31
N TYR A 114 -11.57 7.12 -13.47
CA TYR A 114 -12.10 7.02 -12.12
C TYR A 114 -11.25 7.76 -11.08
N LEU A 115 -9.98 7.41 -10.92
CA LEU A 115 -9.13 7.97 -9.86
C LEU A 115 -8.84 9.46 -10.08
N LYS A 116 -8.31 9.83 -11.25
CA LYS A 116 -8.01 11.24 -11.56
C LYS A 116 -9.27 12.06 -11.87
N GLY A 117 -10.21 11.48 -12.62
CA GLY A 117 -11.46 12.12 -13.02
C GLY A 117 -12.49 12.14 -11.90
N LYS A 118 -13.16 11.00 -11.65
CA LYS A 118 -14.29 10.93 -10.70
C LYS A 118 -13.92 11.21 -9.25
N LEU A 119 -12.76 10.74 -8.77
CA LEU A 119 -12.31 11.00 -7.39
C LEU A 119 -11.53 12.31 -7.25
N ASP A 120 -11.28 13.01 -8.36
CA ASP A 120 -10.50 14.25 -8.41
C ASP A 120 -9.10 14.15 -7.78
N PHE A 121 -8.44 12.98 -7.88
CA PHE A 121 -7.12 12.80 -7.32
C PHE A 121 -6.10 13.76 -7.96
N LYS A 122 -5.47 14.62 -7.14
CA LYS A 122 -4.50 15.63 -7.59
C LYS A 122 -3.03 15.26 -7.33
N GLY A 123 -2.76 14.17 -6.60
CA GLY A 123 -1.41 13.64 -6.47
C GLY A 123 -0.91 12.98 -7.77
N PHE A 124 0.19 12.23 -7.66
CA PHE A 124 0.71 11.45 -8.78
C PHE A 124 0.51 9.94 -8.59
N VAL A 125 0.26 9.24 -9.70
CA VAL A 125 0.12 7.79 -9.76
C VAL A 125 1.47 7.17 -10.08
N ILE A 126 1.95 6.27 -9.22
CA ILE A 126 3.21 5.56 -9.40
C ILE A 126 2.95 4.10 -9.81
N SER A 127 3.80 3.51 -10.65
CA SER A 127 3.77 2.06 -10.85
C SER A 127 4.32 1.32 -9.62
N ASP A 128 3.88 0.09 -9.41
CA ASP A 128 4.67 -0.88 -8.63
C ASP A 128 6.01 -1.23 -9.33
N TRP A 129 6.90 -1.93 -8.63
CA TRP A 129 8.24 -2.35 -9.06
C TRP A 129 8.20 -3.17 -10.36
N GLU A 130 8.75 -2.65 -11.46
CA GLU A 130 8.66 -3.31 -12.78
C GLU A 130 7.21 -3.62 -13.19
N GLY A 131 6.24 -2.87 -12.66
CA GLY A 131 4.82 -3.17 -12.87
C GLY A 131 4.39 -2.95 -14.33
N ILE A 132 5.04 -2.01 -15.03
CA ILE A 132 4.78 -1.81 -16.46
C ILE A 132 5.34 -2.96 -17.29
N ASP A 133 6.46 -3.55 -16.89
CA ASP A 133 7.09 -4.70 -17.53
C ASP A 133 6.12 -5.89 -17.53
N ARG A 134 5.36 -6.05 -16.45
CA ARG A 134 4.39 -7.13 -16.25
C ARG A 134 3.04 -6.90 -16.95
N ILE A 135 2.92 -5.82 -17.73
CA ILE A 135 1.78 -5.65 -18.65
C ILE A 135 1.79 -6.77 -19.70
N THR A 136 2.98 -7.15 -20.20
CA THR A 136 3.12 -8.20 -21.22
C THR A 136 3.33 -9.58 -20.60
N SER A 137 3.09 -10.62 -21.40
CA SER A 137 3.40 -12.00 -21.04
C SER A 137 4.23 -12.64 -22.15
N PRO A 138 5.49 -13.06 -21.90
CA PRO A 138 6.26 -12.86 -20.67
C PRO A 138 6.45 -11.38 -20.29
N PRO A 139 6.79 -11.06 -19.02
CA PRO A 139 7.14 -9.70 -18.63
C PRO A 139 8.27 -9.15 -19.51
N HIS A 140 8.20 -7.86 -19.80
CA HIS A 140 9.21 -7.12 -20.58
C HIS A 140 9.34 -7.56 -22.06
N SER A 141 8.48 -8.44 -22.58
CA SER A 141 8.58 -8.94 -23.96
C SER A 141 8.30 -7.89 -25.04
N ASN A 142 7.61 -6.81 -24.69
CA ASN A 142 7.44 -5.62 -25.54
C ASN A 142 7.44 -4.36 -24.66
N TYR A 143 8.63 -3.95 -24.24
CA TYR A 143 8.77 -2.85 -23.27
C TYR A 143 8.31 -1.50 -23.82
N THR A 144 8.53 -1.21 -25.10
CA THR A 144 8.00 0.01 -25.73
C THR A 144 6.47 0.07 -25.65
N TYR A 145 5.78 -1.06 -25.83
CA TYR A 145 4.33 -1.13 -25.57
C TYR A 145 4.00 -0.91 -24.09
N SER A 146 4.75 -1.49 -23.15
CA SER A 146 4.57 -1.26 -21.72
C SER A 146 4.68 0.23 -21.34
N VAL A 147 5.66 0.95 -21.89
CA VAL A 147 5.82 2.40 -21.69
C VAL A 147 4.62 3.14 -22.29
N LEU A 148 4.26 2.85 -23.55
CA LEU A 148 3.12 3.49 -24.22
C LEU A 148 1.81 3.28 -23.45
N ALA A 149 1.49 2.03 -23.12
CA ALA A 149 0.23 1.66 -22.48
C ALA A 149 0.11 2.26 -21.07
N SER A 150 1.19 2.22 -20.27
CA SER A 150 1.15 2.71 -18.89
C SER A 150 1.06 4.23 -18.80
N ILE A 151 1.87 4.95 -19.58
CA ILE A 151 1.85 6.41 -19.59
C ILE A 151 0.53 6.93 -20.15
N SER A 152 0.00 6.28 -21.20
CA SER A 152 -1.31 6.62 -21.78
C SER A 152 -2.48 6.33 -20.82
N ALA A 153 -2.39 5.26 -20.03
CA ALA A 153 -3.40 4.95 -19.00
C ALA A 153 -3.42 5.98 -17.87
N GLY A 154 -2.33 6.72 -17.67
CA GLY A 154 -2.25 7.81 -16.72
C GLY A 154 -1.27 7.59 -15.57
N ILE A 155 -0.34 6.63 -15.68
CA ILE A 155 0.81 6.56 -14.78
C ILE A 155 1.64 7.84 -14.93
N ASP A 156 2.04 8.42 -13.79
CA ASP A 156 2.80 9.67 -13.73
C ASP A 156 4.28 9.42 -13.44
N MET A 157 4.59 8.41 -12.60
CA MET A 157 5.95 8.02 -12.24
C MET A 157 6.11 6.51 -12.39
N VAL A 158 7.18 6.07 -13.07
CA VAL A 158 7.47 4.65 -13.29
C VAL A 158 8.61 4.21 -12.38
N MET A 159 8.36 3.16 -11.61
CA MET A 159 9.36 2.46 -10.79
C MET A 159 10.09 1.43 -11.68
N VAL A 160 11.09 1.90 -12.43
CA VAL A 160 11.90 1.14 -13.40
C VAL A 160 12.99 0.25 -12.76
N PRO A 161 13.09 0.27 -11.43
CA PRO A 161 14.28 0.59 -10.58
C PRO A 161 15.72 0.47 -11.14
N ASN A 162 15.96 -0.30 -12.21
CA ASN A 162 17.29 -0.64 -12.70
C ASN A 162 17.58 -0.02 -14.08
N ASN A 163 16.81 -0.38 -15.12
CA ASN A 163 17.11 0.00 -16.51
C ASN A 163 16.52 1.36 -16.93
N TYR A 164 16.85 2.43 -16.21
CA TYR A 164 16.28 3.76 -16.46
C TYR A 164 16.63 4.33 -17.85
N ILE A 165 17.75 3.91 -18.45
CA ILE A 165 18.19 4.40 -19.76
C ILE A 165 17.22 3.93 -20.85
N GLU A 166 16.83 2.66 -20.83
CA GLU A 166 15.84 2.10 -21.76
C GLU A 166 14.49 2.81 -21.64
N PHE A 167 13.99 2.96 -20.41
CA PHE A 167 12.73 3.67 -20.16
C PHE A 167 12.75 5.11 -20.70
N ILE A 168 13.82 5.86 -20.43
CA ILE A 168 13.95 7.25 -20.91
C ILE A 168 14.00 7.30 -22.44
N ASN A 169 14.74 6.39 -23.08
CA ASN A 169 14.85 6.33 -24.54
C ASN A 169 13.50 6.03 -25.19
N ASP A 170 12.80 5.02 -24.69
CA ASP A 170 11.49 4.61 -25.21
C ASP A 170 10.45 5.72 -25.02
N LEU A 171 10.34 6.30 -23.81
CA LEU A 171 9.43 7.41 -23.55
C LEU A 171 9.74 8.62 -24.44
N THR A 172 11.02 8.98 -24.57
CA THR A 172 11.45 10.09 -25.42
C THR A 172 11.10 9.83 -26.88
N SER A 173 11.29 8.60 -27.37
CA SER A 173 10.93 8.20 -28.73
C SER A 173 9.43 8.28 -28.95
N LEU A 174 8.61 7.76 -28.03
CA LEU A 174 7.15 7.78 -28.12
C LEU A 174 6.59 9.22 -28.14
N VAL A 175 7.20 10.13 -27.37
CA VAL A 175 6.82 11.56 -27.37
C VAL A 175 7.25 12.25 -28.66
N LYS A 176 8.50 12.07 -29.11
CA LYS A 176 9.01 12.65 -30.37
C LYS A 176 8.17 12.22 -31.58
N ASN A 177 7.74 10.97 -31.60
CA ASN A 177 6.91 10.40 -32.65
C ASN A 177 5.40 10.63 -32.44
N LYS A 178 5.01 11.42 -31.42
CA LYS A 178 3.62 11.81 -31.13
C LYS A 178 2.67 10.65 -30.75
N PHE A 179 3.21 9.49 -30.37
CA PHE A 179 2.41 8.41 -29.79
C PHE A 179 1.94 8.75 -28.37
N ILE A 180 2.73 9.54 -27.64
CA ILE A 180 2.33 10.15 -26.36
C ILE A 180 2.32 11.67 -26.56
N PRO A 181 1.17 12.36 -26.35
CA PRO A 181 1.10 13.80 -26.48
C PRO A 181 1.88 14.49 -25.35
N MET A 182 2.49 15.65 -25.64
CA MET A 182 3.20 16.45 -24.62
C MET A 182 2.30 16.82 -23.44
N GLU A 183 1.00 17.05 -23.66
CA GLU A 183 0.03 17.31 -22.60
C GLU A 183 -0.03 16.20 -21.54
N ARG A 184 0.18 14.94 -21.94
CA ARG A 184 0.23 13.79 -21.02
C ARG A 184 1.49 13.83 -20.15
N ILE A 185 2.61 14.28 -20.72
CA ILE A 185 3.86 14.52 -19.99
C ILE A 185 3.71 15.69 -19.04
N ASP A 186 3.10 16.79 -19.48
CA ASP A 186 2.86 17.97 -18.67
C ASP A 186 1.92 17.67 -17.48
N ASP A 187 0.87 16.86 -17.65
CA ASP A 187 0.03 16.39 -16.52
C ASP A 187 0.86 15.58 -15.52
N ALA A 188 1.64 14.60 -15.99
CA ALA A 188 2.47 13.75 -15.14
C ALA A 188 3.49 14.56 -14.33
N VAL A 189 4.25 15.43 -15.00
CA VAL A 189 5.26 16.29 -14.37
C VAL A 189 4.61 17.29 -13.41
N SER A 190 3.49 17.91 -13.80
CA SER A 190 2.77 18.84 -12.93
C SER A 190 2.31 18.19 -11.63
N ARG A 191 1.87 16.93 -11.66
CA ARG A 191 1.48 16.17 -10.46
C ARG A 191 2.68 15.84 -9.57
N ILE A 192 3.79 15.42 -10.16
CA ILE A 192 5.04 15.14 -9.42
C ILE A 192 5.54 16.41 -8.75
N LEU A 193 5.64 17.51 -9.50
CA LEU A 193 6.11 18.79 -8.97
C LEU A 193 5.14 19.33 -7.92
N ARG A 194 3.82 19.24 -8.13
CA ARG A 194 2.83 19.61 -7.12
C ARG A 194 3.11 18.92 -5.80
N VAL A 195 3.29 17.59 -5.78
CA VAL A 195 3.58 16.87 -4.54
C VAL A 195 4.90 17.34 -3.91
N LYS A 196 5.97 17.49 -4.71
CA LYS A 196 7.28 17.94 -4.20
C LYS A 196 7.24 19.34 -3.58
N PHE A 197 6.59 20.31 -4.24
CA PHE A 197 6.40 21.66 -3.69
C PHE A 197 5.49 21.65 -2.47
N THR A 198 4.37 20.93 -2.54
CA THR A 198 3.39 20.84 -1.44
C THR A 198 4.03 20.26 -0.18
N MET A 199 4.92 19.27 -0.30
CA MET A 199 5.65 18.69 0.84
C MET A 199 6.92 19.45 1.23
N GLY A 200 7.16 20.64 0.68
CA GLY A 200 8.30 21.49 1.03
C GLY A 200 9.68 20.89 0.70
N LEU A 201 9.75 19.98 -0.28
CA LEU A 201 11.00 19.27 -0.62
C LEU A 201 12.03 20.22 -1.24
N PHE A 202 11.59 21.30 -1.89
CA PHE A 202 12.49 22.31 -2.45
C PHE A 202 13.11 23.20 -1.37
N GLU A 203 12.37 23.47 -0.29
CA GLU A 203 12.84 24.25 0.86
C GLU A 203 13.70 23.40 1.80
N ASN A 204 13.39 22.11 1.93
CA ASN A 204 14.10 21.17 2.82
C ASN A 204 14.49 19.88 2.08
N PRO A 205 15.46 19.94 1.16
CA PRO A 205 15.84 18.78 0.35
C PRO A 205 16.73 17.76 1.07
N LEU A 206 17.29 18.13 2.22
CA LEU A 206 18.25 17.32 2.98
C LEU A 206 17.64 16.84 4.30
N ALA A 207 18.16 15.70 4.79
CA ALA A 207 17.75 15.12 6.05
C ALA A 207 18.05 16.05 7.25
N ASP A 208 17.16 16.06 8.23
CA ASP A 208 17.38 16.69 9.52
C ASP A 208 17.91 15.66 10.53
N TYR A 209 19.22 15.67 10.78
CA TYR A 209 19.86 14.72 11.69
C TYR A 209 19.46 14.89 13.16
N SER A 210 18.78 15.99 13.54
CA SER A 210 18.25 16.13 14.91
C SER A 210 17.14 15.11 15.22
N MET A 211 16.51 14.53 14.19
CA MET A 211 15.43 13.56 14.31
C MET A 211 15.93 12.10 14.48
N VAL A 212 17.25 11.86 14.49
CA VAL A 212 17.81 10.50 14.57
C VAL A 212 17.33 9.73 15.80
N ASN A 213 17.11 10.43 16.91
CA ASN A 213 16.68 9.83 18.18
C ASN A 213 15.20 9.42 18.19
N GLU A 214 14.41 9.79 17.17
CA GLU A 214 13.04 9.28 17.01
C GLU A 214 13.03 7.83 16.53
N VAL A 215 14.09 7.38 15.85
CA VAL A 215 14.21 6.00 15.36
C VAL A 215 14.34 5.05 16.55
N GLY A 216 13.33 4.21 16.75
CA GLY A 216 13.32 3.24 17.84
C GLY A 216 13.14 3.87 19.23
N SER A 217 12.60 5.10 19.32
CA SER A 217 12.36 5.79 20.58
C SER A 217 11.46 4.99 21.54
N GLN A 218 11.66 5.17 22.84
CA GLN A 218 10.87 4.46 23.86
C GLN A 218 9.37 4.76 23.74
N ALA A 219 9.01 6.01 23.46
CA ALA A 219 7.62 6.41 23.25
C ALA A 219 6.96 5.66 22.07
N HIS A 220 7.68 5.45 20.97
CA HIS A 220 7.19 4.66 19.83
C HIS A 220 7.07 3.17 20.18
N ARG A 221 8.02 2.61 20.94
CA ARG A 221 7.96 1.22 21.41
C ARG A 221 6.79 0.97 22.36
N GLU A 222 6.41 1.95 23.18
CA GLU A 222 5.24 1.87 24.06
C GLU A 222 3.93 1.81 23.27
N ILE A 223 3.80 2.65 22.23
CA ILE A 223 2.66 2.59 21.29
C ILE A 223 2.63 1.23 20.57
N ALA A 224 3.78 0.74 20.10
CA ALA A 224 3.86 -0.59 19.46
C ALA A 224 3.45 -1.71 20.43
N ARG A 225 3.91 -1.67 21.68
CA ARG A 225 3.53 -2.62 22.74
C ARG A 225 2.02 -2.59 23.02
N GLU A 226 1.42 -1.40 23.03
CA GLU A 226 -0.03 -1.25 23.14
C GLU A 226 -0.77 -1.85 21.94
N ALA A 227 -0.30 -1.56 20.72
CA ALA A 227 -0.91 -2.08 19.50
C ALA A 227 -0.87 -3.62 19.46
N VAL A 228 0.26 -4.24 19.81
CA VAL A 228 0.39 -5.70 19.93
C VAL A 228 -0.61 -6.25 20.96
N ARG A 229 -0.71 -5.65 22.15
CA ARG A 229 -1.68 -6.08 23.17
C ARG A 229 -3.13 -5.98 22.68
N LYS A 230 -3.47 -4.92 21.92
CA LYS A 230 -4.82 -4.71 21.38
C LYS A 230 -5.13 -5.56 20.14
N SER A 231 -4.13 -6.13 19.47
CA SER A 231 -4.32 -6.98 18.30
C SER A 231 -4.58 -8.45 18.64
N LEU A 232 -4.26 -8.89 19.86
CA LEU A 232 -4.46 -10.28 20.29
C LEU A 232 -5.94 -10.65 20.29
N VAL A 233 -6.27 -11.76 19.63
CA VAL A 233 -7.62 -12.34 19.62
C VAL A 233 -7.63 -13.59 20.50
N LEU A 234 -8.35 -13.53 21.61
CA LEU A 234 -8.52 -14.67 22.51
C LEU A 234 -9.50 -15.69 21.91
N LEU A 235 -8.97 -16.78 21.35
CA LEU A 235 -9.77 -17.82 20.70
C LEU A 235 -10.32 -18.86 21.69
N LYS A 236 -9.61 -19.11 22.80
CA LYS A 236 -9.98 -20.08 23.84
C LYS A 236 -9.35 -19.70 25.17
N ASN A 237 -10.10 -19.85 26.27
CA ASN A 237 -9.61 -19.58 27.63
C ASN A 237 -10.08 -20.64 28.62
N GLY A 238 -9.42 -21.80 28.65
CA GLY A 238 -9.84 -22.94 29.46
C GLY A 238 -10.48 -24.06 28.62
N LYS A 239 -10.59 -25.26 29.21
CA LYS A 239 -11.28 -26.41 28.59
C LYS A 239 -12.78 -26.42 28.90
N THR A 240 -13.19 -25.78 29.99
CA THR A 240 -14.57 -25.69 30.47
C THR A 240 -14.94 -24.22 30.70
N ALA A 241 -16.22 -23.94 30.92
CA ALA A 241 -16.71 -22.57 31.12
C ALA A 241 -16.43 -21.99 32.51
N VAL A 242 -16.02 -22.81 33.48
CA VAL A 242 -15.91 -22.44 34.90
C VAL A 242 -14.48 -22.27 35.41
N ASP A 243 -13.48 -22.61 34.59
CA ASP A 243 -12.07 -22.58 34.99
C ASP A 243 -11.20 -21.91 33.90
N PRO A 244 -11.09 -20.56 33.92
CA PRO A 244 -10.32 -19.82 32.92
C PRO A 244 -8.81 -19.95 33.17
N MET A 245 -8.05 -20.16 32.10
CA MET A 245 -6.59 -20.29 32.15
C MET A 245 -5.86 -18.94 32.26
N LEU A 246 -6.41 -17.91 31.62
CA LEU A 246 -5.85 -16.57 31.56
C LEU A 246 -6.72 -15.61 32.38
N PRO A 247 -6.10 -14.63 33.09
CA PRO A 247 -4.66 -14.30 33.08
C PRO A 247 -3.81 -15.23 33.97
N LEU A 248 -2.57 -15.49 33.54
CA LEU A 248 -1.62 -16.27 34.35
C LEU A 248 -1.13 -15.47 35.57
N PRO A 249 -0.88 -16.13 36.72
CA PRO A 249 -0.28 -15.47 37.86
C PRO A 249 1.16 -15.06 37.54
N LYS A 250 1.56 -13.85 37.96
CA LYS A 250 2.94 -13.36 37.80
C LYS A 250 3.93 -14.14 38.67
N MET A 251 3.46 -14.70 39.79
CA MET A 251 4.26 -15.47 40.74
C MET A 251 3.92 -16.95 40.58
N SER A 252 4.91 -17.74 40.19
CA SER A 252 4.85 -19.20 40.11
C SER A 252 6.22 -19.77 40.49
N SER A 253 6.26 -20.98 41.05
CA SER A 253 7.52 -21.63 41.42
C SER A 253 8.38 -21.98 40.21
N LYS A 254 7.74 -22.32 39.08
CA LYS A 254 8.41 -22.60 37.80
C LYS A 254 7.41 -22.45 36.65
N ILE A 255 7.87 -21.91 35.53
CA ILE A 255 7.11 -21.84 34.27
C ILE A 255 7.95 -22.41 33.13
N LEU A 256 7.28 -22.93 32.10
CA LEU A 256 7.90 -23.35 30.85
C LEU A 256 7.48 -22.40 29.73
N VAL A 257 8.46 -21.92 28.97
CA VAL A 257 8.26 -21.21 27.71
C VAL A 257 8.85 -22.11 26.61
N ALA A 258 8.06 -22.44 25.59
CA ALA A 258 8.44 -23.40 24.56
C ALA A 258 7.81 -23.06 23.20
N GLY A 259 8.38 -23.62 22.13
CA GLY A 259 7.95 -23.41 20.75
C GLY A 259 8.95 -22.57 19.94
N SER A 260 8.97 -22.77 18.63
CA SER A 260 9.96 -22.15 17.72
C SER A 260 9.91 -20.63 17.65
N HIS A 261 8.79 -20.01 18.05
CA HIS A 261 8.57 -18.56 17.99
C HIS A 261 8.70 -17.87 19.35
N ALA A 262 9.00 -18.64 20.42
CA ALA A 262 8.99 -18.10 21.77
C ALA A 262 10.16 -17.15 22.07
N ASP A 263 11.28 -17.32 21.35
CA ASP A 263 12.47 -16.46 21.41
C ASP A 263 13.07 -16.26 20.02
N ASN A 264 12.27 -15.73 19.10
CA ASN A 264 12.70 -15.43 17.73
C ASN A 264 12.05 -14.13 17.23
N LEU A 265 12.83 -13.05 17.27
CA LEU A 265 12.38 -11.70 16.90
C LEU A 265 12.02 -11.60 15.42
N GLY A 266 12.80 -12.24 14.54
CA GLY A 266 12.49 -12.31 13.12
C GLY A 266 11.11 -12.90 12.84
N TYR A 267 10.79 -14.02 13.49
CA TYR A 267 9.50 -14.71 13.30
C TYR A 267 8.30 -13.94 13.84
N GLN A 268 8.41 -13.24 14.98
CA GLN A 268 7.30 -12.41 15.47
C GLN A 268 7.07 -11.15 14.62
N CYS A 269 8.07 -10.68 13.88
CA CYS A 269 7.96 -9.53 12.98
C CYS A 269 7.42 -9.92 11.60
N GLY A 270 7.88 -11.03 11.04
CA GLY A 270 7.49 -11.51 9.70
C GLY A 270 8.19 -10.78 8.54
N GLY A 271 7.56 -10.80 7.37
CA GLY A 271 8.07 -10.12 6.16
C GLY A 271 8.16 -8.59 6.32
N TRP A 272 8.84 -7.92 5.40
CA TRP A 272 9.06 -6.46 5.43
C TRP A 272 9.74 -5.94 6.72
N THR A 273 10.58 -6.75 7.36
CA THR A 273 11.37 -6.36 8.54
C THR A 273 12.85 -6.66 8.29
N ILE A 274 13.68 -5.62 8.17
CA ILE A 274 15.10 -5.65 7.75
C ILE A 274 15.29 -6.19 6.31
N GLY A 275 14.86 -7.43 6.02
CA GLY A 275 14.82 -8.03 4.69
C GLY A 275 13.40 -8.02 4.07
N TRP A 276 13.33 -8.13 2.75
CA TRP A 276 12.05 -8.18 2.01
C TRP A 276 11.16 -9.34 2.50
N GLN A 277 11.72 -10.55 2.58
CA GLN A 277 11.04 -11.74 3.08
C GLN A 277 11.15 -11.90 4.61
N GLY A 278 11.68 -10.89 5.31
CA GLY A 278 12.01 -10.99 6.74
C GLY A 278 13.32 -11.75 6.99
N PHE A 279 13.51 -12.19 8.24
CA PHE A 279 14.66 -12.98 8.68
C PHE A 279 14.25 -13.93 9.82
N SER A 280 15.15 -14.86 10.18
CA SER A 280 15.00 -15.73 11.35
C SER A 280 16.05 -15.39 12.39
N GLY A 281 15.70 -15.56 13.66
CA GLY A 281 16.61 -15.39 14.80
C GLY A 281 16.61 -13.98 15.36
N ASN A 282 17.63 -13.70 16.17
CA ASN A 282 17.76 -12.47 16.96
C ASN A 282 19.01 -11.64 16.59
N GLU A 283 19.80 -12.09 15.60
CA GLU A 283 21.13 -11.55 15.32
C GLU A 283 21.11 -10.20 14.57
N ASN A 284 20.02 -9.88 13.88
CA ASN A 284 19.90 -8.68 13.05
C ASN A 284 19.22 -7.49 13.77
N THR A 285 19.22 -7.50 15.11
CA THR A 285 18.50 -6.52 15.91
C THR A 285 19.36 -6.05 17.08
N THR A 286 19.82 -4.81 17.03
CA THR A 286 20.48 -4.12 18.15
C THR A 286 19.48 -3.34 19.01
#